data_AF-A0A9P3PBW0-F1
#
_entry.id   AF-A0A9P3PBW0-F1
#
_cell.length_a   1.000
_cell.length_b   1.000
_cell.length_c   1.000
_cell.angle_alpha   90.00
_cell.angle_beta   90.00
_cell.angle_gamma   90.00
#
_symmetry.space_group_name_H-M   'P 1'
#
loop_
_entity.id
_entity.type
_entity.pdbx_description
1 polymer ?
#
loop_
_entity_poly.entity_id
_entity_poly.type
_entity_poly.pdbx_seq_one_letter_code
_entity_poly.pdbx_strand_id
1 'polypeptide(L)'
;MFRPIARNYVSRMTFHNVKTIERYYSAVLHTPPIWPLKPLSIIADWRNDLVHRNGVDEHDVPRGISAQQLQNALQRVSDLIEAAHRSLCQEVDYFGNWRSEENREIIASALNISTDRDVS
;
A
#
# COMPACT_ATOMS: atom_id res chain seq x y z
N MET A 1 16.13 -10.71 -1.97
CA MET A 1 15.78 -10.44 -3.41
C MET A 1 14.43 -9.71 -3.61
N PHE A 2 13.56 -9.61 -2.60
CA PHE A 2 12.19 -9.06 -2.75
C PHE A 2 12.10 -7.53 -2.85
N ARG A 3 12.94 -6.78 -2.12
CA ARG A 3 12.79 -5.32 -2.00
C ARG A 3 12.93 -4.54 -3.32
N PRO A 4 13.89 -4.85 -4.23
CA PRO A 4 14.00 -4.15 -5.50
C PRO A 4 12.85 -4.45 -6.45
N ILE A 5 12.39 -5.71 -6.51
CA ILE A 5 11.26 -6.14 -7.34
C ILE A 5 9.97 -5.52 -6.83
N ALA A 6 9.75 -5.56 -5.51
CA ALA A 6 8.59 -4.97 -4.86
C ALA A 6 8.59 -3.44 -4.99
N ARG A 7 9.74 -2.77 -4.85
CA ARG A 7 9.91 -1.33 -5.15
C ARG A 7 9.61 -0.99 -6.60
N ASN A 8 10.09 -1.78 -7.56
CA ASN A 8 9.86 -1.57 -8.99
C ASN A 8 8.39 -1.82 -9.35
N TYR A 9 7.75 -2.78 -8.70
CA TYR A 9 6.33 -3.06 -8.86
C TYR A 9 5.47 -1.91 -8.28
N VAL A 10 5.79 -1.42 -7.07
CA VAL A 10 5.11 -0.28 -6.43
C VAL A 10 5.35 1.03 -7.16
N SER A 11 6.56 1.30 -7.66
CA SER A 11 6.85 2.53 -8.40
C SER A 11 6.07 2.62 -9.72
N ARG A 12 5.51 1.50 -10.19
CA ARG A 12 4.66 1.40 -11.38
C ARG A 12 3.17 1.32 -11.02
N MET A 13 2.83 1.24 -9.73
CA MET A 13 1.44 1.29 -9.26
C MET A 13 0.96 2.72 -9.17
N THR A 14 -0.17 2.97 -9.80
CA THR A 14 -0.94 4.17 -9.57
C THR A 14 -1.92 3.94 -8.41
N PHE A 15 -2.11 4.95 -7.55
CA PHE A 15 -3.00 4.93 -6.37
C PHE A 15 -4.49 4.65 -6.70
N HIS A 16 -4.82 4.44 -7.97
CA HIS A 16 -6.18 4.26 -8.47
C HIS A 16 -6.77 2.88 -8.16
N ASN A 17 -5.95 1.88 -7.85
CA ASN A 17 -6.43 0.53 -7.58
C ASN A 17 -6.25 0.15 -6.11
N VAL A 18 -7.26 0.51 -5.32
CA VAL A 18 -7.37 0.22 -3.89
C VAL A 18 -7.19 -1.27 -3.57
N LYS A 19 -7.73 -2.17 -4.41
CA LYS A 19 -7.58 -3.63 -4.25
C LYS A 19 -6.14 -4.09 -4.45
N THR A 20 -5.43 -3.43 -5.36
CA THR A 20 -4.02 -3.73 -5.63
C THR A 20 -3.12 -3.29 -4.48
N ILE A 21 -3.42 -2.15 -3.84
CA ILE A 21 -2.72 -1.68 -2.63
C ILE A 21 -2.88 -2.71 -1.52
N GLU A 22 -4.11 -3.13 -1.21
CA GLU A 22 -4.38 -4.15 -0.18
C GLU A 22 -3.61 -5.44 -0.44
N ARG A 23 -3.79 -6.01 -1.64
CA ARG A 23 -3.18 -7.29 -2.02
C ARG A 23 -1.65 -7.23 -1.96
N TYR A 24 -1.05 -6.13 -2.38
CA TYR A 24 0.40 -5.97 -2.33
C TYR A 24 0.91 -5.89 -0.88
N TYR A 25 0.34 -5.01 -0.05
CA TYR A 25 0.85 -4.84 1.30
C TYR A 25 0.54 -6.02 2.22
N SER A 26 -0.56 -6.74 2.00
CA SER A 26 -0.80 -8.03 2.67
C SER A 26 0.20 -9.12 2.30
N ALA A 27 0.83 -9.04 1.11
CA ALA A 27 1.84 -10.01 0.68
C ALA A 27 3.26 -9.63 1.11
N VAL A 28 3.51 -8.35 1.39
CA VAL A 28 4.86 -7.84 1.69
C VAL A 28 5.08 -7.61 3.17
N LEU A 29 4.06 -7.21 3.94
CA LEU A 29 4.18 -7.02 5.39
C LEU A 29 4.06 -8.36 6.12
N HIS A 30 4.83 -8.54 7.19
CA HIS A 30 4.75 -9.75 8.03
C HIS A 30 3.41 -9.83 8.75
N THR A 31 2.88 -8.67 9.16
CA THR A 31 1.53 -8.55 9.70
C THR A 31 0.62 -7.97 8.62
N PRO A 32 -0.41 -8.70 8.15
CA PRO A 32 -1.37 -8.15 7.20
C PRO A 32 -2.02 -6.88 7.73
N PRO A 33 -1.92 -5.74 7.01
CA PRO A 33 -2.44 -4.48 7.49
C PRO A 33 -3.96 -4.42 7.37
N ILE A 34 -4.63 -3.83 8.36
CA ILE A 34 -6.06 -3.52 8.30
C ILE A 34 -6.21 -2.02 8.03
N TRP A 35 -6.40 -1.66 6.76
CA TRP A 35 -6.49 -0.26 6.34
C TRP A 35 -7.93 0.14 5.95
N PRO A 36 -8.36 1.38 6.22
CA PRO A 36 -9.68 1.88 5.86
C PRO A 36 -9.76 2.20 4.35
N LEU A 37 -9.74 1.16 3.53
CA LEU A 37 -9.60 1.25 2.07
C LEU A 37 -10.94 1.47 1.35
N LYS A 38 -12.05 0.94 1.89
CA LYS A 38 -13.40 1.08 1.30
C LYS A 38 -13.75 2.51 0.88
N PRO A 39 -13.52 3.55 1.71
CA PRO A 39 -13.91 4.92 1.36
C PRO A 39 -13.11 5.54 0.22
N LEU A 40 -11.94 5.00 -0.12
CA LEU A 40 -11.09 5.52 -1.20
C LEU A 40 -11.67 5.25 -2.59
N SER A 41 -12.49 4.19 -2.74
CA SER A 41 -13.19 3.90 -3.99
C SER A 41 -14.09 5.05 -4.41
N ILE A 42 -14.91 5.56 -3.48
CA ILE A 42 -15.81 6.70 -3.69
C ILE A 42 -15.02 7.97 -4.08
N ILE A 43 -13.87 8.21 -3.43
CA ILE A 43 -13.01 9.37 -3.74
C ILE A 43 -12.38 9.21 -5.13
N ALA A 44 -11.98 7.99 -5.51
CA ALA A 44 -11.44 7.69 -6.83
C ALA A 44 -12.50 7.90 -7.92
N ASP A 45 -13.75 7.52 -7.67
CA ASP A 45 -14.87 7.74 -8.57
C ASP A 45 -15.12 9.24 -8.76
N TRP A 46 -15.16 10.03 -7.68
CA TRP A 46 -15.33 11.48 -7.76
C TRP A 46 -14.20 12.17 -8.52
N ARG A 47 -12.94 11.74 -8.31
CA ARG A 47 -11.81 12.21 -9.10
C ARG A 47 -12.03 11.89 -10.58
N ASN A 48 -12.47 10.69 -10.90
CA ASN A 48 -12.66 10.25 -12.27
C ASN A 48 -13.75 11.08 -12.97
N ASP A 49 -14.86 11.31 -12.28
CA ASP A 49 -15.96 12.14 -12.77
C ASP A 49 -15.49 13.58 -13.03
N LEU A 50 -14.75 14.17 -12.09
CA LEU A 50 -14.25 15.55 -12.20
C LEU A 50 -13.16 15.73 -13.26
N VAL A 51 -12.21 14.79 -13.36
CA VAL A 51 -11.00 14.94 -14.18
C VAL A 51 -11.18 14.36 -15.59
N HIS A 52 -11.97 13.30 -15.73
CA HIS A 52 -12.05 12.52 -16.96
C HIS A 52 -13.44 12.56 -17.60
N ARG A 53 -14.50 12.93 -16.86
CA ARG A 53 -15.86 13.10 -17.38
C ARG A 53 -16.34 14.56 -17.35
N ASN A 54 -15.43 15.55 -17.29
CA ASN A 54 -15.79 16.98 -17.26
C ASN A 54 -16.76 17.37 -16.14
N GLY A 55 -16.71 16.68 -15.00
CA GLY A 55 -17.56 16.98 -13.84
C GLY A 55 -18.95 16.36 -13.88
N VAL A 56 -19.20 15.35 -14.72
CA VAL A 56 -20.42 14.54 -14.68
C VAL A 56 -20.10 13.10 -14.26
N ASP A 57 -21.08 12.39 -13.69
CA ASP A 57 -20.91 10.99 -13.31
C ASP A 57 -21.21 10.02 -14.46
N GLU A 58 -21.28 8.73 -14.14
CA GLU A 58 -21.54 7.67 -15.14
C GLU A 58 -22.91 7.73 -15.81
N HIS A 59 -23.84 8.50 -15.27
CA HIS A 59 -25.18 8.71 -15.79
C HIS A 59 -25.36 10.10 -16.41
N ASP A 60 -24.26 10.80 -16.70
CA ASP A 60 -24.21 12.18 -17.20
C ASP A 60 -24.85 13.21 -16.24
N VAL A 61 -24.90 12.90 -14.94
CA VAL A 61 -25.40 13.84 -13.93
C VAL A 61 -24.27 14.74 -13.42
N PRO A 62 -24.43 16.07 -13.40
CA PRO A 62 -23.43 16.98 -12.85
C PRO A 62 -23.08 16.63 -11.40
N ARG A 63 -21.79 16.45 -11.14
CA ARG A 63 -21.27 16.10 -9.82
C ARG A 63 -21.01 17.36 -9.00
N GLY A 64 -21.94 17.68 -8.10
CA GLY A 64 -21.73 18.67 -7.05
C GLY A 64 -21.03 18.05 -5.84
N ILE A 65 -19.89 18.62 -5.43
CA ILE A 65 -19.22 18.25 -4.17
C ILE A 65 -19.40 19.39 -3.17
N SER A 66 -20.02 19.11 -2.03
CA SER A 66 -20.14 20.06 -0.93
C SER A 66 -18.83 20.19 -0.16
N ALA A 67 -18.65 21.31 0.54
CA ALA A 67 -17.48 21.52 1.42
C ALA A 67 -17.34 20.40 2.47
N GLN A 68 -18.45 19.91 3.01
CA GLN A 68 -18.46 18.82 3.98
C GLN A 68 -18.02 17.49 3.35
N GLN A 69 -18.46 17.20 2.12
CA GLN A 69 -18.01 16.01 1.38
C GLN A 69 -16.51 16.06 1.09
N LEU A 70 -15.98 17.23 0.71
CA LEU A 70 -14.54 17.44 0.53
C LEU A 70 -13.77 17.23 1.83
N GLN A 71 -14.23 17.83 2.93
CA GLN A 71 -13.59 17.68 4.25
C GLN A 71 -13.57 16.22 4.69
N ASN A 72 -14.68 15.49 4.53
CA ASN A 72 -14.76 14.07 4.83
C ASN A 72 -13.82 13.23 3.96
N ALA A 73 -13.69 13.56 2.68
CA ALA A 73 -12.76 12.88 1.78
C ALA A 73 -11.30 13.08 2.22
N LEU A 74 -10.93 14.33 2.55
CA LEU A 74 -9.59 14.64 3.07
C LEU A 74 -9.30 13.90 4.37
N GLN A 75 -10.24 13.88 5.31
CA GLN A 75 -10.06 13.15 6.57
C GLN A 75 -9.83 11.66 6.34
N ARG A 76 -10.60 11.03 5.44
CA ARG A 76 -10.44 9.60 5.12
C ARG A 76 -9.08 9.27 4.49
N VAL A 77 -8.56 10.18 3.65
CA VAL A 77 -7.20 10.04 3.10
C VAL A 77 -6.15 10.18 4.20
N SER A 78 -6.31 11.14 5.10
CA SER A 78 -5.42 11.30 6.26
C SER A 78 -5.42 10.07 7.16
N ASP A 79 -6.59 9.52 7.47
CA ASP A 79 -6.73 8.32 8.30
C ASP A 79 -6.03 7.10 7.68
N LEU A 80 -6.10 6.97 6.35
CA LEU A 80 -5.37 5.93 5.62
C LEU A 80 -3.86 6.11 5.75
N ILE A 81 -3.35 7.32 5.52
CA ILE A 81 -1.92 7.63 5.58
C ILE A 81 -1.39 7.31 6.98
N GLU A 82 -2.12 7.71 8.02
CA GLU A 82 -1.77 7.45 9.42
C GLU A 82 -1.76 5.94 9.72
N ALA A 83 -2.78 5.20 9.29
CA ALA A 83 -2.83 3.75 9.46
C ALA A 83 -1.67 3.05 8.74
N ALA A 84 -1.37 3.45 7.51
CA ALA A 84 -0.25 2.92 6.75
C ALA A 84 1.10 3.24 7.40
N HIS A 85 1.28 4.47 7.88
CA HIS A 85 2.48 4.88 8.59
C HIS A 85 2.74 4.00 9.81
N ARG A 86 1.71 3.78 10.65
CA ARG A 86 1.80 2.92 11.83
C ARG A 86 2.18 1.49 11.48
N SER A 87 1.53 0.89 10.47
CA SER A 87 1.87 -0.46 10.02
C SER A 87 3.33 -0.56 9.56
N LEU A 88 3.84 0.45 8.86
CA LEU A 88 5.23 0.48 8.39
C LEU A 88 6.23 0.66 9.53
N CYS A 89 5.92 1.48 10.53
CA CYS A 89 6.75 1.61 11.73
C CYS A 89 6.81 0.29 12.50
N GLN A 90 5.66 -0.35 12.76
CA GLN A 90 5.60 -1.66 13.43
C GLN A 90 6.40 -2.72 12.68
N GLU A 91 6.30 -2.74 11.36
CA GLU A 91 7.06 -3.66 10.52
C GLU A 91 8.59 -3.49 10.70
N VAL A 92 9.06 -2.26 10.85
CA VAL A 92 10.47 -1.95 11.10
C VAL A 92 10.87 -2.35 12.52
N ASP A 93 10.04 -1.98 13.51
CA ASP A 93 10.33 -2.22 14.93
C ASP A 93 10.40 -3.71 15.25
N TYR A 94 9.50 -4.52 14.69
CA TYR A 94 9.42 -5.96 14.96
C TYR A 94 10.29 -6.81 14.02
N PHE A 95 10.42 -6.44 12.74
CA PHE A 95 11.04 -7.29 11.72
C PHE A 95 12.24 -6.67 11.01
N GLY A 96 12.69 -5.48 11.42
CA GLY A 96 13.81 -4.78 10.79
C GLY A 96 15.09 -5.62 10.72
N ASN A 97 15.39 -6.37 11.80
CA ASN A 97 16.54 -7.28 11.85
C ASN A 97 16.26 -8.63 11.16
N TRP A 98 15.05 -9.16 11.27
CA TRP A 98 14.65 -10.46 10.68
C TRP A 98 14.72 -10.46 9.16
N ARG A 99 14.39 -9.33 8.52
CA ARG A 99 14.55 -9.18 7.06
C ARG A 99 16.01 -9.23 6.60
N SER A 100 16.95 -8.87 7.45
CA SER A 100 18.38 -9.01 7.12
C SER A 100 18.77 -10.48 7.12
N GLU A 101 18.21 -11.27 8.03
CA GLU A 101 18.42 -12.71 8.10
C GLU A 101 17.72 -13.45 6.96
N GLU A 102 16.44 -13.18 6.69
CA GLU A 102 15.74 -13.74 5.52
C GLU A 102 16.45 -13.42 4.21
N ASN A 103 16.94 -12.17 4.04
CA ASN A 103 17.68 -11.83 2.84
C ASN A 103 19.04 -12.55 2.77
N ARG A 104 19.71 -12.81 3.90
CA ARG A 104 20.90 -13.67 3.93
C ARG A 104 20.55 -15.09 3.52
N GLU A 105 19.51 -15.68 4.09
CA GLU A 105 19.08 -17.06 3.78
C GLU A 105 18.66 -17.23 2.32
N ILE A 106 17.93 -16.26 1.75
CA ILE A 106 17.55 -16.25 0.33
C ILE A 106 18.79 -16.13 -0.56
N ILE A 107 19.73 -15.23 -0.24
CA ILE A 107 20.97 -15.06 -1.02
C ILE A 107 21.85 -16.29 -0.92
N ALA A 108 21.98 -16.87 0.28
CA ALA A 108 22.73 -18.09 0.51
C ALA A 108 22.15 -19.28 -0.25
N SER A 109 20.83 -19.46 -0.19
CA SER A 109 20.12 -20.49 -0.97
C SER A 109 20.30 -20.29 -2.48
N ALA A 110 20.23 -19.05 -2.96
CA ALA A 110 20.42 -18.73 -4.38
C ALA A 110 21.87 -18.93 -4.86
N LEU A 111 22.85 -18.82 -3.95
CA LEU A 111 24.27 -19.00 -4.22
C LEU A 111 24.80 -20.38 -3.82
N ASN A 112 23.93 -21.30 -3.34
CA ASN A 112 24.32 -22.61 -2.78
C ASN A 112 25.37 -22.52 -1.65
N ILE A 113 25.32 -21.46 -0.85
CA ILE A 113 26.20 -21.27 0.30
C ILE A 113 25.49 -21.84 1.53
N SER A 114 26.12 -22.75 2.26
CA SER A 114 25.55 -23.26 3.52
C SER A 114 25.57 -22.17 4.59
N THR A 115 24.42 -21.91 5.22
CA THR A 115 24.26 -20.96 6.34
C THR A 115 24.29 -21.66 7.69
N ASP A 116 25.10 -22.71 7.84
CA ASP A 116 25.37 -23.25 9.16
C ASP A 116 26.17 -22.22 9.95
N ARG A 117 25.48 -21.59 10.92
CA ARG A 117 26.16 -21.01 12.07
C ARG A 117 26.70 -22.18 12.88
N ASP A 118 27.91 -22.63 12.55
CA ASP A 118 28.73 -23.37 13.50
C ASP A 118 29.02 -22.43 14.66
N VAL A 119 28.20 -22.58 15.71
CA VAL A 119 28.49 -22.08 17.05
C VAL A 119 29.55 -23.02 17.63
N SER A 120 30.75 -22.48 17.85
CA SER A 120 31.73 -23.01 18.80
C SER A 120 32.00 -21.96 19.86
#